data_AF-X6J6K4-F1
#
_entry.id   AF-X6J6K4-F1
#
_cell.length_a   1.000
_cell.length_b   1.000
_cell.length_c   1.000
_cell.angle_alpha   90.00
_cell.angle_beta   90.00
_cell.angle_gamma   90.00
#
_symmetry.space_group_name_H-M   'P 1'
#
loop_
_entity.id
_entity.type
_entity.pdbx_description
1 polymer ?
#
loop_
_entity_poly.entity_id
_entity_poly.type
_entity_poly.pdbx_seq_one_letter_code
_entity_poly.pdbx_strand_id
1 'polypeptide(L)' 'MRWFVVDVMRREARKWDWAALVTDTHPDDLEARIFAKQCWVPIPGKHRNRDAAWDMFEAMSATRH' A
#
# COMPACT_ATOMS: atom_id res chain seq x y z
N MET A 1 14.87 -5.97 -0.60
CA MET A 1 14.44 -4.60 -0.23
C MET A 1 13.07 -4.70 0.39
N ARG A 2 12.90 -4.22 1.62
CA ARG A 2 11.63 -4.28 2.36
C ARG A 2 10.82 -3.05 1.99
N TRP A 3 9.66 -3.25 1.36
CA TRP A 3 8.72 -2.16 1.12
C TRP A 3 7.79 -2.03 2.33
N PHE A 4 7.55 -0.80 2.77
CA PHE A 4 6.71 -0.42 3.89
C PHE A 4 5.44 0.27 3.39
N VAL A 5 4.30 -0.03 4.01
CA VAL A 5 3.04 0.63 3.66
C VAL A 5 2.96 1.97 4.36
N VAL A 6 2.65 3.00 3.59
CA VAL A 6 2.41 4.35 4.10
C VAL A 6 0.92 4.57 4.29
N ASP A 7 0.11 4.17 3.30
CA ASP A 7 -1.34 4.33 3.38
C ASP A 7 -2.07 3.39 2.40
N VAL A 8 -3.34 3.14 2.65
CA VAL A 8 -4.27 2.47 1.74
C VAL A 8 -5.44 3.40 1.48
N MET A 9 -5.60 3.78 0.21
CA MET A 9 -6.58 4.76 -0.22
C MET A 9 -7.46 4.20 -1.35
N ARG A 10 -8.70 4.71 -1.41
CA ARG A 10 -9.60 4.45 -2.52
C ARG A 10 -9.23 5.35 -3.69
N ARG A 11 -9.04 4.78 -4.88
CA ARG A 11 -8.87 5.55 -6.12
C ARG A 11 -10.22 6.12 -6.55
N GLU A 12 -10.28 7.44 -6.75
CA GLU A 12 -11.53 8.15 -7.04
C GLU A 12 -12.24 7.66 -8.31
N ALA A 13 -11.48 7.13 -9.27
CA ALA A 13 -12.01 6.69 -10.55
C ALA A 13 -13.03 5.53 -10.44
N ARG A 14 -13.01 4.71 -9.39
CA ARG A 14 -13.93 3.56 -9.24
C ARG A 14 -14.27 3.27 -7.77
N LYS A 15 -15.56 3.02 -7.49
CA LYS A 15 -16.15 2.84 -6.14
C LYS A 15 -15.46 1.78 -5.25
N TRP A 16 -14.76 0.81 -5.84
CA TRP A 16 -14.11 -0.30 -5.15
C TRP A 16 -12.65 -0.52 -5.57
N ASP A 17 -12.04 0.48 -6.21
CA ASP A 17 -10.64 0.41 -6.60
C ASP A 17 -9.78 0.95 -5.46
N TRP A 18 -8.97 0.07 -4.88
CA TRP A 18 -8.12 0.38 -3.74
C TRP A 18 -6.66 0.31 -4.17
N ALA A 19 -5.84 1.21 -3.64
CA ALA A 19 -4.41 1.19 -3.86
C ALA A 19 -3.66 1.45 -2.55
N ALA A 20 -2.58 0.70 -2.36
CA ALA A 20 -1.62 0.94 -1.29
C ALA A 20 -0.50 1.86 -1.81
N LEU A 21 -0.18 2.90 -1.05
CA LEU A 21 1.07 3.64 -1.20
C LEU A 21 2.14 2.92 -0.39
N VAL A 22 3.19 2.46 -1.06
CA VAL A 22 4.32 1.79 -0.42
C VAL A 22 5.61 2.56 -0.68
N THR A 23 6.56 2.41 0.24
CA THR A 23 7.87 3.06 0.20
C THR A 23 8.99 2.08 0.53
N ASP A 24 10.19 2.26 0.00
CA ASP A 24 11.34 1.39 0.31
C ASP A 24 12.11 1.78 1.59
N THR A 25 11.70 2.87 2.23
CA THR A 25 12.28 3.41 3.47
C THR A 25 11.34 3.23 4.65
N HIS A 26 11.88 2.97 5.85
CA HIS A 26 11.05 2.87 7.06
C HIS A 26 10.30 4.19 7.31
N PRO A 27 9.00 4.18 7.66
CA PRO A 27 8.22 5.41 7.83
C PRO A 27 8.75 6.36 8.92
N ASP A 28 9.49 5.83 9.90
CA ASP A 28 10.13 6.59 10.99
C ASP A 28 11.44 7.27 10.59
N ASP A 29 12.04 6.89 9.46
CA ASP A 29 13.25 7.52 8.95
C ASP A 29 12.90 8.72 8.07
N LEU A 30 12.64 9.85 8.74
CA LEU A 30 12.19 11.09 8.10
C LEU A 30 13.22 11.66 7.13
N GLU A 31 14.52 11.56 7.44
CA GLU A 31 15.62 12.02 6.60
C GLU A 31 15.70 11.19 5.32
N ALA A 32 15.61 9.86 5.44
CA ALA A 32 15.62 8.97 4.27
C ALA A 32 14.31 9.02 3.46
N ARG A 33 13.22 9.56 4.02
CA ARG A 33 11.93 9.74 3.33
C ARG A 33 12.02 10.70 2.14
N ILE A 34 12.98 11.64 2.15
CA ILE A 34 13.26 12.56 1.03
C ILE A 34 13.79 11.80 -0.20
N PHE A 35 14.53 10.71 0.03
CA PHE A 35 15.13 9.89 -1.02
C PHE A 35 14.38 8.59 -1.29
N ALA A 36 13.31 8.34 -0.55
CA ALA A 36 12.56 7.11 -0.62
C ALA A 36 11.80 6.99 -1.95
N LYS A 37 11.91 5.83 -2.58
CA LYS A 37 11.07 5.49 -3.72
C LYS A 37 9.68 5.18 -3.20
N GLN A 38 8.68 5.76 -3.85
CA GLN A 38 7.28 5.49 -3.57
C GLN A 38 6.62 4.90 -4.80
N CYS A 39 5.75 3.92 -4.59
CA CYS A 39 4.93 3.40 -5.66
C CYS A 39 3.51 3.07 -5.18
N TRP A 40 2.57 3.13 -6.11
CA TRP A 40 1.19 2.76 -5.87
C TRP A 40 0.96 1.33 -6.34
N VAL A 41 0.56 0.45 -5.41
CA VAL A 41 0.22 -0.94 -5.71
C VAL A 41 -1.29 -1.09 -5.72
N PRO A 42 -1.91 -1.48 -6.86
CA PRO A 42 -3.34 -1.75 -6.89
C PRO A 42 -3.65 -2.99 -6.05
N ILE A 43 -4.69 -2.89 -5.20
CA ILE A 43 -5.18 -3.99 -4.38
C ILE A 43 -6.31 -4.67 -5.18
N PRO A 44 -6.13 -5.91 -5.62
CA PRO A 44 -7.13 -6.64 -6.38
C PRO A 44 -8.35 -6.94 -5.52
N GLY A 45 -9.52 -6.94 -6.15
CA GLY A 45 -10.79 -7.24 -5.51
C GLY A 45 -11.71 -6.03 -5.43
N LYS A 46 -12.93 -6.26 -4.90
CA LYS A 46 -13.95 -5.24 -4.72
C LYS A 46 -14.19 -5.05 -3.22
N HIS A 47 -13.30 -4.31 -2.56
CA HIS A 47 -13.37 -4.12 -1.12
C HIS A 47 -14.33 -3.01 -0.77
N ARG A 48 -15.20 -3.24 0.22
CA ARG A 48 -16.22 -2.26 0.63
C ARG A 48 -15.66 -1.21 1.59
N ASN A 49 -14.60 -1.53 2.32
CA ASN A 49 -13.95 -0.66 3.29
C ASN A 49 -12.42 -0.79 3.18
N ARG A 50 -11.72 0.11 3.88
CA ARG A 50 -10.26 0.19 3.89
C ARG A 50 -9.63 -1.02 4.56
N ASP A 51 -10.23 -1.51 5.65
CA ASP A 51 -9.70 -2.63 6.42
C ASP A 51 -9.66 -3.92 5.59
N ALA A 52 -10.72 -4.23 4.83
CA ALA A 52 -10.73 -5.39 3.93
C ALA A 52 -9.70 -5.25 2.80
N ALA A 53 -9.44 -4.03 2.33
CA ALA A 53 -8.38 -3.79 1.35
C ALA A 53 -6.99 -3.98 1.98
N TRP A 54 -6.81 -3.55 3.23
CA TRP A 54 -5.59 -3.75 4.02
C TRP A 54 -5.31 -5.23 4.24
N ASP A 55 -6.29 -6.01 4.71
CA ASP A 55 -6.16 -7.45 4.94
C ASP A 55 -5.72 -8.19 3.66
N MET A 56 -6.30 -7.81 2.50
CA MET A 56 -5.92 -8.38 1.21
C MET A 56 -4.49 -7.99 0.82
N PHE A 57 -4.09 -6.75 1.07
CA PHE A 57 -2.72 -6.30 0.83
C PHE A 57 -1.72 -7.06 1.71
N GLU A 58 -2.02 -7.23 3.00
CA GLU A 58 -1.18 -8.02 3.91
C GLU A 58 -1.04 -9.46 3.42
N ALA A 59 -2.15 -10.10 3.05
CA ALA A 59 -2.14 -11.45 2.48
C ALA A 59 -1.23 -11.52 1.23
N MET A 60 -1.36 -10.58 0.30
CA MET A 60 -0.50 -10.50 -0.88
C MET A 60 0.98 -10.32 -0.54
N SER A 61 1.29 -9.46 0.42
CA SER A 61 2.67 -9.21 0.86
C SER A 61 3.29 -10.44 1.53
N ALA A 62 2.51 -11.18 2.32
CA ALA A 62 2.94 -12.41 2.97
C ALA A 62 3.19 -13.54 1.96
N THR A 63 2.54 -13.51 0.79
CA THR A 63 2.74 -14.52 -0.26
C THR A 63 3.98 -14.24 -1.12
N ARG A 64 4.55 -13.04 -1.05
CA ARG A 64 5.63 -12.58 -1.92
C ARG A 64 6.96 -12.63 -1.15
N HIS A 65 7.56 -13.83 -1.11
CA HIS A 65 8.90 -14.09 -0.54
C HIS A 65 10.02 -13.61 -1.46
#